data_AF-A0A9D4RC77-F1
#
_entry.id   AF-A0A9D4RC77-F1
#
_cell.length_a   1.000
_cell.length_b   1.000
_cell.length_c   1.000
_cell.angle_alpha   90.00
_cell.angle_beta   90.00
_cell.angle_gamma   90.00
#
_symmetry.space_group_name_H-M   'P 1'
#
loop_
_entity.id
_entity.type
_entity.pdbx_description
1 polymer ?
#
loop_
_entity_poly.entity_id
_entity_poly.type
_entity_poly.pdbx_seq_one_letter_code
_entity_poly.pdbx_strand_id
1 'polypeptide(L)'
;MGRLFNEPKDKADILNRQYESVFTQENQEHVSCPPGTTLSSMSEICVTKEDVEKLLRKTNSVKALGPECISGRILKECYVQLNWLQS
;
A
#
# COMPACT_ATOMS: atom_id res chain seq x y z
N MET A 1 4.52 40.14 17.82
CA MET A 1 3.85 40.53 16.55
C MET A 1 3.30 39.27 15.91
N GLY A 2 1.97 39.12 15.82
CA GLY A 2 1.33 37.99 15.16
C GLY A 2 1.17 38.27 13.66
N ARG A 3 1.49 37.30 12.81
CA ARG A 3 1.28 37.38 11.35
C ARG A 3 0.05 36.57 10.99
N LEU A 4 -0.89 37.16 10.26
CA LEU A 4 -2.09 36.47 9.77
C LEU A 4 -1.75 35.77 8.45
N PHE A 5 -1.99 34.45 8.39
CA PHE A 5 -1.84 33.66 7.17
C PHE A 5 -3.22 33.26 6.67
N ASN A 6 -3.53 33.59 5.41
CA ASN A 6 -4.84 33.32 4.82
C ASN A 6 -4.81 32.29 3.69
N GLU A 7 -3.64 32.05 3.11
CA GLU A 7 -3.50 31.02 2.08
C GLU A 7 -3.61 29.61 2.71
N PRO A 8 -4.36 28.69 2.10
CA PRO A 8 -4.52 27.33 2.63
C PRO A 8 -3.20 26.58 2.82
N LYS A 9 -2.24 26.79 1.90
CA LYS A 9 -0.91 26.18 1.94
C LYS A 9 -0.13 26.63 3.18
N ASP A 10 -0.08 27.92 3.45
CA ASP A 10 0.62 28.46 4.62
C ASP A 10 0.04 27.91 5.92
N LYS A 11 -1.29 27.80 6.01
CA LYS A 11 -1.95 27.20 7.17
C LYS A 11 -1.57 25.74 7.35
N ALA A 12 -1.55 24.96 6.26
CA ALA A 12 -1.15 23.56 6.29
C ALA A 12 0.31 23.40 6.72
N ASP A 13 1.22 24.21 6.17
CA ASP A 13 2.65 24.14 6.50
C ASP A 13 2.92 24.51 7.97
N ILE A 14 2.23 25.52 8.51
CA ILE A 14 2.35 25.91 9.92
C ILE A 14 1.85 24.79 10.83
N LEU A 15 0.69 24.20 10.51
CA LEU A 15 0.14 23.09 11.29
C LEU A 15 1.05 21.87 11.24
N ASN A 16 1.53 21.50 10.04
CA ASN A 16 2.43 20.37 9.86
C ASN A 16 3.70 20.55 10.70
N ARG A 17 4.34 21.73 10.66
CA ARG A 17 5.52 22.02 11.50
C ARG A 17 5.22 21.94 12.99
N GLN A 18 4.06 22.42 13.43
CA GLN A 18 3.65 22.33 14.83
C GLN A 18 3.46 20.87 15.25
N TYR A 19 2.82 20.06 14.41
CA TYR A 19 2.67 18.63 14.67
C TYR A 19 4.01 17.91 14.67
N GLU A 20 4.85 18.11 13.65
CA GLU A 20 6.20 17.53 13.58
C GLU A 20 7.06 17.87 14.80
N SER A 21 6.93 19.08 15.36
CA SER A 21 7.70 19.51 16.52
C SER A 21 7.34 18.80 17.82
N VAL A 22 6.13 18.22 17.95
CA VAL A 22 5.68 17.54 19.18
C VAL A 22 5.78 16.01 19.07
N PHE A 23 6.05 15.48 17.88
CA PHE A 23 6.29 14.07 17.66
C PHE A 23 7.79 13.75 17.65
N THR A 24 8.13 12.52 18.03
CA THR A 24 9.50 12.02 17.96
C THR A 24 9.95 11.98 16.51
N GLN A 25 11.00 12.73 16.17
CA GLN A 25 11.66 12.62 14.87
C GLN A 25 12.50 11.34 14.87
N GLU A 26 12.09 10.36 14.06
CA GLU A 26 12.80 9.09 13.94
C GLU A 26 14.17 9.31 13.29
N ASN A 27 15.24 8.90 13.98
CA ASN A 27 16.59 8.95 13.43
C ASN A 27 16.78 7.82 12.40
N GLN A 28 16.60 8.16 11.12
CA GLN A 28 16.74 7.21 10.01
C GLN A 28 18.20 6.80 9.73
N GLU A 29 19.18 7.52 10.29
CA GLU A 29 20.60 7.23 10.04
C GLU A 29 21.12 6.03 10.85
N HIS A 30 20.36 5.57 11.85
CA HIS A 30 20.79 4.54 12.79
C HIS A 30 19.84 3.34 12.87
N VAL A 31 19.32 2.89 11.72
CA VAL A 31 18.67 1.57 11.63
C VAL A 31 19.76 0.49 11.64
N SER A 32 20.37 0.27 12.80
CA SER A 32 21.35 -0.81 12.97
C SER A 32 20.62 -2.15 12.98
N CYS A 33 20.93 -3.02 12.02
CA CYS A 33 20.52 -4.43 12.08
C CYS A 33 21.05 -5.02 13.41
N PRO A 34 20.21 -5.72 14.20
CA PRO A 34 20.66 -6.30 15.45
C PRO A 34 21.84 -7.26 15.20
N PRO A 35 22.95 -7.15 15.95
CA PRO A 35 24.10 -8.04 15.77
C PRO A 35 23.68 -9.50 15.99
N GLY A 36 24.00 -10.38 15.04
CA GLY A 36 23.57 -11.79 15.03
C GLY A 36 22.34 -12.09 14.17
N THR A 37 21.75 -11.09 13.50
CA THR A 37 20.64 -11.32 12.57
C THR A 37 21.17 -11.76 11.21
N THR A 38 21.05 -13.04 10.88
CA THR A 38 21.10 -13.48 9.48
C THR A 38 19.78 -13.08 8.83
N LEU A 39 19.80 -12.02 8.02
CA LEU A 39 18.68 -11.70 7.15
C LEU A 39 18.51 -12.87 6.18
N SER A 40 17.48 -13.69 6.39
CA SER A 40 17.11 -14.70 5.41
C SER A 40 16.76 -13.97 4.13
N SER A 41 17.46 -14.28 3.03
CA SER A 41 17.03 -13.80 1.71
C SER A 41 15.58 -14.21 1.52
N MET A 42 14.72 -13.25 1.20
CA MET A 42 13.32 -13.54 0.91
C MET A 42 13.28 -14.52 -0.26
N SER A 43 12.54 -15.62 -0.08
CA SER A 43 12.38 -16.61 -1.14
C SER A 43 11.62 -15.99 -2.32
N GLU A 44 11.87 -16.51 -3.52
CA GLU A 44 11.17 -16.10 -4.72
C GLU A 44 9.67 -16.40 -4.58
N ILE A 45 8.84 -15.39 -4.85
CA ILE A 45 7.37 -15.55 -4.79
C ILE A 45 6.92 -16.18 -6.10
N CYS A 46 6.62 -17.48 -6.06
CA CYS A 46 6.01 -18.18 -7.19
C CYS A 46 4.49 -18.05 -7.13
N VAL A 47 3.90 -17.40 -8.13
CA VAL A 47 2.44 -17.30 -8.27
C VAL A 47 1.99 -18.30 -9.33
N THR A 48 1.15 -19.26 -8.92
CA THR A 48 0.57 -20.24 -9.85
C THR A 48 -0.78 -19.78 -10.38
N LYS A 49 -1.21 -20.37 -11.50
CA LYS A 49 -2.56 -20.15 -12.04
C LYS A 49 -3.62 -20.51 -11.00
N GLU A 50 -3.46 -21.64 -10.33
CA GLU A 50 -4.39 -22.17 -9.33
C GLU A 50 -4.54 -21.20 -8.15
N ASP A 51 -3.44 -20.56 -7.72
CA ASP A 51 -3.46 -19.57 -6.65
C ASP A 51 -4.27 -18.32 -7.01
N VAL A 52 -4.10 -17.83 -8.24
CA VAL A 52 -4.85 -16.66 -8.74
C VAL A 52 -6.33 -17.00 -8.89
N GLU A 53 -6.66 -18.16 -9.47
CA GLU A 53 -8.05 -18.60 -9.60
C GLU A 53 -8.73 -18.75 -8.24
N LYS A 54 -8.03 -19.35 -7.27
CA LYS A 54 -8.49 -19.48 -5.88
C LYS A 54 -8.78 -18.12 -5.25
N LEU A 55 -7.93 -17.11 -5.52
CA LEU A 55 -8.13 -15.75 -5.02
C LEU A 55 -9.33 -15.07 -5.67
N LEU A 56 -9.42 -15.11 -7.00
CA LEU A 56 -10.49 -14.47 -7.77
C LEU A 56 -11.86 -15.07 -7.42
N ARG A 57 -11.96 -16.39 -7.30
CA ARG A 57 -13.19 -17.08 -6.87
C ARG A 57 -13.66 -16.65 -5.48
N LYS A 58 -12.72 -16.31 -4.58
CA LYS A 58 -13.02 -15.84 -3.21
C LYS A 58 -13.18 -14.33 -3.09
N THR A 59 -13.06 -13.58 -4.18
CA THR A 59 -13.23 -12.13 -4.19
C THR A 59 -14.64 -11.74 -3.71
N ASN A 60 -14.72 -10.78 -2.81
CA ASN A 60 -15.99 -10.27 -2.31
C ASN A 60 -16.61 -9.32 -3.34
N SER A 61 -17.70 -9.75 -3.96
CA SER A 61 -18.41 -9.03 -5.01
C SER A 61 -19.12 -7.76 -4.56
N VAL A 62 -19.27 -7.55 -3.25
CA VAL A 62 -19.96 -6.39 -2.64
C VAL A 62 -18.98 -5.31 -2.17
N LYS A 63 -17.66 -5.56 -2.26
CA LYS A 63 -16.67 -4.54 -1.93
C LYS A 63 -16.76 -3.36 -2.88
N ALA A 64 -16.44 -2.19 -2.34
CA ALA A 64 -16.36 -0.95 -3.10
C ALA A 64 -15.40 -1.10 -4.29
N LEU A 65 -15.73 -0.38 -5.35
CA LEU A 65 -14.89 -0.29 -6.54
C LEU A 65 -13.59 0.43 -6.20
N GLY A 66 -12.48 -0.11 -6.71
CA GLY A 66 -11.20 0.61 -6.71
C GLY A 66 -11.21 1.78 -7.70
N PRO A 67 -10.11 2.52 -7.81
CA PRO A 67 -9.96 3.62 -8.78
C PRO A 67 -10.16 3.16 -10.23
N GLU A 68 -9.92 1.87 -10.51
CA GLU A 68 -10.13 1.24 -11.81
C GLU A 68 -11.61 1.06 -12.20
N CYS A 69 -12.56 1.30 -11.28
CA CYS A 69 -14.00 1.11 -11.48
C CYS A 69 -14.43 -0.32 -11.89
N ILE A 70 -13.60 -1.34 -11.64
CA ILE A 70 -13.92 -2.74 -11.94
C ILE A 70 -14.57 -3.41 -10.72
N SER A 71 -15.74 -3.99 -10.92
CA SER A 71 -16.44 -4.73 -9.86
C SER A 71 -15.77 -6.06 -9.55
N GLY A 72 -15.63 -6.37 -8.26
CA GLY A 72 -15.22 -7.69 -7.80
C GLY A 72 -16.16 -8.81 -8.26
N ARG A 73 -17.40 -8.50 -8.67
CA ARG A 73 -18.30 -9.47 -9.31
C ARG A 73 -17.78 -9.90 -10.69
N ILE A 74 -17.31 -8.94 -11.50
CA ILE A 74 -16.78 -9.24 -12.84
C ILE A 74 -15.54 -10.13 -12.72
N LEU A 75 -14.63 -9.78 -11.81
CA LEU A 75 -13.42 -10.58 -11.53
C LEU A 75 -13.75 -12.01 -11.12
N LYS A 76 -14.81 -12.20 -10.33
CA LYS A 76 -15.25 -13.52 -9.86
C LYS A 76 -15.95 -14.36 -10.93
N GLU A 77 -16.65 -13.75 -11.87
CA GLU A 77 -17.35 -14.47 -12.95
C GLU A 77 -16.42 -14.74 -14.15
N CYS A 78 -15.52 -13.82 -14.47
CA CYS A 78 -14.66 -13.89 -15.65
C CYS A 78 -13.31 -14.57 -15.41
N TYR A 79 -13.01 -15.04 -14.19
CA TYR A 79 -11.69 -15.65 -13.88
C TYR A 79 -11.30 -16.80 -14.81
N VAL A 80 -12.28 -17.55 -15.34
CA VAL A 80 -12.07 -18.65 -16.30
C VAL A 80 -11.45 -18.21 -17.62
N GLN A 81 -11.55 -16.91 -17.96
CA GLN A 81 -11.02 -16.34 -19.19
C GLN A 81 -9.53 -15.98 -19.09
N LEU A 82 -8.90 -16.19 -17.93
CA LEU A 82 -7.47 -15.96 -17.76
C LEU A 82 -6.65 -16.92 -18.63
N ASN A 83 -6.16 -16.38 -19.75
CA ASN A 83 -5.21 -17.07 -20.60
C ASN A 83 -3.80 -16.73 -20.14
N TRP A 84 -3.13 -17.70 -19.53
CA TRP A 84 -1.73 -17.56 -19.16
C TRP A 84 -0.90 -17.78 -20.42
N LEU A 85 -0.30 -16.71 -20.94
CA LEU A 85 0.77 -16.84 -21.92
C LEU A 85 1.95 -17.48 -21.19
N GLN A 86 2.30 -18.72 -21.55
CA GLN A 86 3.56 -19.31 -21.10
C GLN A 86 4.69 -18.44 -21.67
N SER A 87 5.42 -17.76 -20.78
CA SER A 87 6.67 -17.08 -21.08
C SER A 87 7.86 -17.99 -20.81
#